data_AF-A0A7J7KMA7-F1
#
_entry.id   AF-A0A7J7KMA7-F1
#
_cell.length_a   1.000
_cell.length_b   1.000
_cell.length_c   1.000
_cell.angle_alpha   90.00
_cell.angle_beta   90.00
_cell.angle_gamma   90.00
#
_symmetry.space_group_name_H-M   'P 1'
#
loop_
_entity.id
_entity.type
_entity.pdbx_description
1 polymer ?
#
loop_
_entity_poly.entity_id
_entity_poly.type
_entity_poly.pdbx_seq_one_letter_code
_entity_poly.pdbx_strand_id
1 'polypeptide(L)'
;MTEEASPRIQFKLLSSLLVAWISLFKTEGDNSQKDSPEEVTVSYRELYQGNFLRTVIKQIYTRNVDDNIVTRGARLDEAMERLTNWNIIMKSLKLFYRDELQQVVTMKLPDILRICRDPEDESSYADIRTTILLILGCAIQCERKEFLIQQILSKLNSEQQHAIKDCITEITDSENTEHVISLETQVESLGITGKALYYHLNRVLEERDVYIEVLPTPPFLILCL
;
A
#
# COMPACT_ATOMS: atom_id res chain seq x y z
N MET A 1 -18.70 6.09 -23.24
CA MET A 1 -19.28 4.79 -22.89
C MET A 1 -18.33 4.18 -21.88
N THR A 2 -18.55 4.50 -20.62
CA THR A 2 -17.81 3.95 -19.48
C THR A 2 -18.26 2.50 -19.35
N GLU A 3 -17.32 1.59 -19.58
CA GLU A 3 -17.49 0.18 -19.25
C GLU A 3 -17.57 0.15 -17.72
N GLU A 4 -18.79 0.07 -17.16
CA GLU A 4 -18.97 -0.21 -15.74
C GLU A 4 -18.13 -1.44 -15.43
N ALA A 5 -17.24 -1.31 -14.44
CA ALA A 5 -16.36 -2.39 -14.06
C ALA A 5 -17.16 -3.63 -13.76
N SER A 6 -16.66 -4.78 -14.22
CA SER A 6 -17.40 -6.02 -13.99
C SER A 6 -17.54 -6.25 -12.48
N PRO A 7 -18.76 -6.40 -11.94
CA PRO A 7 -18.99 -6.73 -10.53
C PRO A 7 -18.20 -7.96 -10.06
N ARG A 8 -17.80 -8.82 -11.02
CA ARG A 8 -16.93 -9.98 -10.82
C ARG A 8 -15.54 -9.63 -10.28
N ILE A 9 -14.95 -8.51 -10.69
CA ILE A 9 -13.58 -8.12 -10.32
C ILE A 9 -13.57 -7.53 -8.92
N GLN A 10 -14.52 -6.64 -8.65
CA GLN A 10 -14.78 -6.17 -7.29
C GLN A 10 -15.02 -7.33 -6.35
N PHE A 11 -15.89 -8.28 -6.73
CA PHE A 11 -16.14 -9.48 -5.95
C PHE A 11 -14.86 -10.27 -5.71
N LYS A 12 -14.04 -10.49 -6.76
CA LYS A 12 -12.75 -11.19 -6.65
C LYS A 12 -11.76 -10.50 -5.70
N LEU A 13 -11.69 -9.17 -5.72
CA LEU A 13 -10.85 -8.41 -4.79
C LEU A 13 -11.39 -8.49 -3.36
N LEU A 14 -12.71 -8.31 -3.16
CA LEU A 14 -13.33 -8.40 -1.84
C LEU A 14 -13.27 -9.81 -1.24
N SER A 15 -13.35 -10.84 -2.08
CA SER A 15 -13.13 -12.23 -1.68
C SER A 15 -11.64 -12.56 -1.52
N SER A 16 -10.75 -11.62 -1.83
CA SER A 16 -9.32 -11.87 -1.73
C SER A 16 -8.88 -11.92 -0.27
N LEU A 17 -7.92 -12.81 -0.03
CA LEU A 17 -7.32 -13.01 1.28
C LEU A 17 -6.63 -11.75 1.83
N LEU A 18 -6.12 -10.89 0.93
CA LEU A 18 -5.53 -9.59 1.30
C LEU A 18 -6.58 -8.65 1.90
N VAL A 19 -7.82 -8.68 1.40
CA VAL A 19 -8.93 -7.88 1.97
C VAL A 19 -9.40 -8.48 3.29
N ALA A 20 -9.49 -9.80 3.39
CA ALA A 20 -9.78 -10.47 4.67
C ALA A 20 -8.73 -10.14 5.74
N TRP A 21 -7.45 -10.19 5.36
CA TRP A 21 -6.33 -9.82 6.22
C TRP A 21 -6.43 -8.38 6.71
N ILE A 22 -6.57 -7.42 5.80
CA ILE A 22 -6.57 -6.01 6.20
C ILE A 22 -7.82 -5.65 7.02
N SER A 23 -8.92 -6.37 6.85
CA SER A 23 -10.14 -6.21 7.64
C SER A 23 -9.92 -6.50 9.14
N LEU A 24 -8.90 -7.28 9.51
CA LEU A 24 -8.56 -7.55 10.91
C LEU A 24 -8.26 -6.28 11.71
N PHE A 25 -7.75 -5.24 11.06
CA PHE A 25 -7.44 -3.96 11.68
C PHE A 25 -8.69 -3.11 12.00
N LYS A 26 -9.87 -3.42 11.41
CA LYS A 26 -11.12 -2.77 11.82
C LYS A 26 -11.55 -3.23 13.21
N THR A 27 -11.33 -4.50 13.54
CA THR A 27 -11.75 -5.10 14.80
C THR A 27 -11.00 -4.53 16.01
N GLU A 28 -9.79 -4.00 15.83
CA GLU A 28 -9.02 -3.40 16.94
C GLU A 28 -9.47 -1.97 17.31
N GLY A 29 -10.10 -1.25 16.38
CA GLY A 29 -10.48 0.15 16.56
C GLY A 29 -11.85 0.37 17.19
N ASP A 30 -12.77 -0.59 17.06
CA ASP A 30 -14.15 -0.48 17.53
C ASP A 30 -14.38 -1.38 18.76
N ASN A 31 -13.77 -1.03 19.90
CA ASN A 31 -14.12 -1.61 21.21
C ASN A 31 -15.48 -1.10 21.74
N SER A 32 -16.33 -0.55 20.87
CA SER A 32 -17.71 -0.24 21.19
C SER A 32 -18.49 -1.54 21.13
N GLN A 33 -18.78 -2.09 22.30
CA GLN A 33 -19.63 -3.25 22.55
C GLN A 33 -20.89 -3.23 21.66
N LYS A 34 -20.82 -3.92 20.51
CA LYS A 34 -21.96 -4.21 19.64
C LYS A 34 -22.21 -5.70 19.69
N ASP A 35 -23.30 -6.07 20.35
CA ASP A 35 -23.86 -7.41 20.44
C ASP A 35 -24.40 -7.87 19.07
N SER A 36 -23.51 -8.08 18.11
CA SER A 36 -23.83 -8.80 16.87
C SER A 36 -22.53 -9.28 16.22
N PRO A 37 -22.39 -10.58 15.90
CA PRO A 37 -21.25 -11.10 15.13
C PRO A 37 -21.48 -10.78 13.65
N GLU A 38 -21.58 -9.50 13.29
CA GLU A 38 -21.43 -9.09 11.90
C GLU A 38 -19.95 -9.16 11.58
N GLU A 39 -19.61 -10.05 10.66
CA GLU A 39 -18.27 -10.19 10.09
C GLU A 39 -17.84 -8.83 9.53
N VAL A 40 -17.00 -8.11 10.28
CA VAL A 40 -16.60 -6.72 9.96
C VAL A 40 -15.69 -6.74 8.73
N THR A 41 -16.29 -6.74 7.55
CA THR A 41 -15.59 -6.73 6.27
C THR A 41 -15.36 -5.30 5.78
N VAL A 42 -14.23 -5.07 5.12
CA VAL A 42 -13.93 -3.78 4.50
C VAL A 42 -14.67 -3.69 3.17
N SER A 43 -15.45 -2.61 2.98
CA SER A 43 -16.10 -2.36 1.69
C SER A 43 -15.10 -1.87 0.66
N TYR A 44 -15.37 -2.10 -0.63
CA TYR A 44 -14.49 -1.65 -1.71
C TYR A 44 -14.30 -0.12 -1.70
N ARG A 45 -15.35 0.62 -1.32
CA ARG A 45 -15.31 2.08 -1.17
C ARG A 45 -14.29 2.55 -0.14
N GLU A 46 -14.20 1.87 0.99
CA GLU A 46 -13.23 2.21 2.03
C GLU A 46 -11.78 1.95 1.59
N LEU A 47 -11.57 0.98 0.68
CA LEU A 47 -10.26 0.71 0.09
C LEU A 47 -9.85 1.84 -0.86
N TYR A 48 -10.68 2.16 -1.86
CA TYR A 48 -10.30 3.19 -2.85
C TYR A 48 -10.32 4.61 -2.27
N GLN A 49 -11.09 4.91 -1.22
CA GLN A 49 -11.02 6.21 -0.55
C GLN A 49 -9.70 6.42 0.21
N GLY A 50 -8.97 5.34 0.52
CA GLY A 50 -7.68 5.38 1.19
C GLY A 50 -7.73 5.70 2.69
N ASN A 51 -8.85 6.19 3.24
CA ASN A 51 -8.99 6.51 4.67
C ASN A 51 -8.67 5.30 5.57
N PHE A 52 -9.21 4.13 5.23
CA PHE A 52 -8.98 2.92 5.98
C PHE A 52 -7.52 2.44 5.87
N LEU A 53 -7.00 2.36 4.64
CA LEU A 53 -5.61 1.96 4.38
C LEU A 53 -4.59 2.87 5.08
N ARG A 54 -4.84 4.19 5.07
CA ARG A 54 -4.02 5.17 5.80
C ARG A 54 -4.02 4.91 7.30
N THR A 55 -5.16 4.53 7.87
CA THR A 55 -5.28 4.17 9.28
C THR A 55 -4.48 2.91 9.60
N VAL A 56 -4.57 1.88 8.75
CA VAL A 56 -3.79 0.63 8.91
C VAL A 56 -2.29 0.92 8.87
N ILE A 57 -1.83 1.70 7.90
CA ILE A 57 -0.41 2.09 7.81
C ILE A 57 0.05 2.80 9.08
N LYS A 58 -0.74 3.71 9.65
CA LYS A 58 -0.37 4.40 10.91
C LYS A 58 -0.22 3.44 12.10
N GLN A 59 -0.96 2.34 12.11
CA GLN A 59 -0.84 1.32 13.16
C GLN A 59 0.41 0.45 13.00
N ILE A 60 0.90 0.30 11.76
CA ILE A 60 2.12 -0.44 11.42
C ILE A 60 3.36 0.45 11.53
N TYR A 61 3.29 1.69 11.03
CA TYR A 61 4.37 2.65 10.95
C TYR A 61 3.98 3.98 11.60
N THR A 62 4.59 4.28 12.74
CA THR A 62 4.22 5.41 13.61
C THR A 62 4.90 6.73 13.26
N ARG A 63 5.81 6.75 12.27
CA ARG A 63 6.47 8.00 11.86
C ARG A 63 5.47 8.94 11.23
N ASN A 64 5.45 10.18 11.72
CA ASN A 64 4.59 11.22 11.18
C ASN A 64 5.05 11.59 9.77
N VAL A 65 4.22 11.27 8.78
CA VAL A 65 4.36 11.78 7.41
C VAL A 65 3.62 13.11 7.35
N ASP A 66 4.35 14.20 7.08
CA ASP A 66 3.78 15.55 7.01
C ASP A 66 2.59 15.61 6.03
N ASP A 67 1.43 16.03 6.55
CA ASP A 67 0.17 16.27 5.81
C ASP A 67 0.18 17.59 5.01
N ASN A 68 1.35 18.18 4.75
CA ASN A 68 1.51 19.54 4.20
C ASN A 68 0.95 19.73 2.76
N ILE A 69 0.34 18.71 2.15
CA ILE A 69 -0.20 18.77 0.80
C ILE A 69 -1.57 19.48 0.75
N VAL A 70 -2.33 19.59 1.85
CA VAL A 70 -3.64 20.27 1.79
C VAL A 70 -3.94 21.16 2.99
N THR A 71 -3.98 22.46 2.70
CA THR A 71 -4.33 23.54 3.61
C THR A 71 -5.72 23.33 4.20
N ARG A 72 -5.79 23.23 5.53
CA ARG A 72 -7.03 23.31 6.32
C ARG A 72 -7.83 24.56 5.91
N GLY A 73 -9.04 24.41 5.40
CA GLY A 73 -9.97 25.55 5.31
C GLY A 73 -11.13 25.47 4.33
N ALA A 74 -11.07 24.66 3.28
CA ALA A 74 -12.20 24.49 2.34
C ALA A 74 -12.73 23.06 2.41
N ARG A 75 -14.04 22.87 2.20
CA ARG A 75 -14.62 21.55 1.90
C ARG A 75 -13.82 20.98 0.73
N LEU A 76 -12.96 20.00 1.01
CA LEU A 76 -12.29 19.27 -0.04
C LEU A 76 -13.35 18.45 -0.76
N ASP A 77 -13.30 18.46 -2.09
CA ASP A 77 -14.03 17.49 -2.89
C ASP A 77 -13.63 16.07 -2.45
N GLU A 78 -14.56 15.11 -2.51
CA GLU A 78 -14.31 13.71 -2.14
C GLU A 78 -13.10 13.14 -2.92
N ALA A 79 -12.93 13.59 -4.16
CA ALA A 79 -11.76 13.25 -4.99
C ALA A 79 -10.44 13.79 -4.42
N MET A 80 -10.44 15.00 -3.86
CA MET A 80 -9.24 15.62 -3.27
C MET A 80 -8.86 14.98 -1.94
N GLU A 81 -9.85 14.60 -1.12
CA GLU A 81 -9.60 13.84 0.10
C GLU A 81 -8.97 12.49 -0.23
N ARG A 82 -9.54 11.76 -1.21
CA ARG A 82 -9.01 10.50 -1.71
C ARG A 82 -7.57 10.64 -2.19
N LEU A 83 -7.27 11.64 -3.03
CA LEU A 83 -5.91 11.90 -3.49
C LEU A 83 -4.93 12.16 -2.34
N THR A 84 -5.35 12.95 -1.36
CA THR A 84 -4.55 13.27 -0.18
C THR A 84 -4.22 11.99 0.60
N ASN A 85 -5.22 11.14 0.85
CA ASN A 85 -5.03 9.87 1.54
C ASN A 85 -4.03 8.97 0.81
N TRP A 86 -4.19 8.80 -0.51
CA TRP A 86 -3.30 7.96 -1.31
C TRP A 86 -1.88 8.48 -1.37
N ASN A 87 -1.69 9.81 -1.47
CA ASN A 87 -0.35 10.41 -1.38
C ASN A 87 0.34 10.09 -0.06
N ILE A 88 -0.40 10.16 1.05
CA ILE A 88 0.14 9.85 2.38
C ILE A 88 0.47 8.35 2.49
N ILE A 89 -0.41 7.47 2.02
CA ILE A 89 -0.17 6.02 1.98
C ILE A 89 1.11 5.72 1.21
N MET A 90 1.25 6.23 -0.02
CA MET A 90 2.42 5.96 -0.85
C MET A 90 3.69 6.53 -0.25
N LYS A 91 3.65 7.75 0.30
CA LYS A 91 4.81 8.35 0.98
C LYS A 91 5.22 7.55 2.22
N SER A 92 4.26 7.10 3.03
CA SER A 92 4.53 6.23 4.17
C SER A 92 5.16 4.90 3.77
N LEU A 93 4.63 4.24 2.73
CA LEU A 93 5.19 2.98 2.23
C LEU A 93 6.64 3.18 1.75
N LYS A 94 6.89 4.22 0.95
CA LYS A 94 8.24 4.54 0.47
C LYS A 94 9.22 4.79 1.62
N LEU A 95 8.83 5.61 2.59
CA LEU A 95 9.66 5.90 3.77
C LEU A 95 9.92 4.64 4.58
N PHE A 96 8.93 3.78 4.77
CA PHE A 96 9.13 2.54 5.50
C PHE A 96 10.14 1.60 4.81
N TYR A 97 9.93 1.31 3.53
CA TYR A 97 10.85 0.43 2.79
C TYR A 97 12.26 1.02 2.70
N ARG A 98 12.37 2.32 2.42
CA ARG A 98 13.67 2.97 2.25
C ARG A 98 14.39 3.21 3.56
N ASP A 99 13.75 3.85 4.53
CA ASP A 99 14.43 4.37 5.71
C ASP A 99 14.51 3.30 6.82
N GLU A 100 13.45 2.51 7.01
CA GLU A 100 13.40 1.49 8.08
C GLU A 100 14.02 0.17 7.63
N LEU A 101 13.70 -0.27 6.42
CA LEU A 101 14.15 -1.57 5.92
C LEU A 101 15.42 -1.50 5.09
N GLN A 102 15.83 -0.30 4.66
CA GLN A 102 16.93 -0.13 3.70
C GLN A 102 16.71 -1.03 2.49
N GLN A 103 15.52 -0.95 1.89
CA GLN A 103 15.10 -1.66 0.69
C GLN A 103 14.52 -0.68 -0.33
N VAL A 104 14.62 -1.02 -1.62
CA VAL A 104 14.00 -0.22 -2.67
C VAL A 104 12.94 -1.05 -3.39
N VAL A 105 11.75 -0.46 -3.51
CA VAL A 105 10.62 -1.03 -4.25
C VAL A 105 10.88 -0.88 -5.74
N THR A 106 11.23 -1.99 -6.39
CA THR A 106 11.58 -2.05 -7.82
C THR A 106 10.38 -2.24 -8.73
N MET A 107 9.28 -2.80 -8.20
CA MET A 107 8.03 -2.88 -8.95
C MET A 107 7.51 -1.50 -9.37
N LYS A 108 6.61 -1.50 -10.36
CA LYS A 108 5.80 -0.32 -10.68
C LYS A 108 4.97 0.06 -9.45
N LEU A 109 5.13 1.29 -8.98
CA LEU A 109 4.32 1.81 -7.87
C LEU A 109 2.85 1.94 -8.30
N PRO A 110 1.91 1.76 -7.37
CA PRO A 110 0.48 1.99 -7.60
C PRO A 110 0.22 3.38 -8.20
N ASP A 111 -0.57 3.44 -9.28
CA ASP A 111 -0.94 4.72 -9.89
C ASP A 111 -2.08 5.38 -9.11
N ILE A 112 -1.71 6.29 -8.21
CA ILE A 112 -2.63 7.03 -7.36
C ILE A 112 -3.68 7.79 -8.19
N LEU A 113 -3.26 8.43 -9.30
CA LEU A 113 -4.16 9.26 -10.09
C LEU A 113 -5.24 8.40 -10.77
N ARG A 114 -4.89 7.19 -11.20
CA ARG A 114 -5.87 6.24 -11.73
C ARG A 114 -6.88 5.83 -10.67
N ILE A 115 -6.42 5.39 -9.49
CA ILE A 115 -7.31 5.01 -8.37
C ILE A 115 -8.25 6.16 -7.99
N CYS A 116 -7.75 7.40 -8.02
CA CYS A 116 -8.55 8.57 -7.67
C CYS A 116 -9.58 8.96 -8.73
N ARG A 117 -9.26 8.78 -10.02
CA ARG A 117 -10.11 9.15 -11.14
C ARG A 117 -11.14 8.10 -11.47
N ASP A 118 -10.70 6.85 -11.52
CA ASP A 118 -11.46 5.73 -12.02
C ASP A 118 -11.24 4.52 -11.11
N PRO A 119 -11.76 4.58 -9.86
CA PRO A 119 -11.54 3.50 -8.90
C PRO A 119 -12.04 2.17 -9.44
N GLU A 120 -13.06 2.17 -10.31
CA GLU A 120 -13.63 0.95 -10.86
C GLU A 120 -12.82 0.40 -12.06
N ASP A 121 -11.77 1.06 -12.54
CA ASP A 121 -10.93 0.47 -13.60
C ASP A 121 -10.25 -0.84 -13.14
N GLU A 122 -10.14 -1.84 -14.04
CA GLU A 122 -9.44 -3.10 -13.75
C GLU A 122 -8.02 -2.87 -13.19
N SER A 123 -7.32 -1.88 -13.74
CA SER A 123 -5.97 -1.54 -13.29
C SER A 123 -5.99 -0.89 -11.91
N SER A 124 -7.04 -0.15 -11.55
CA SER A 124 -7.21 0.39 -10.19
C SER A 124 -7.43 -0.69 -9.15
N TYR A 125 -8.17 -1.77 -9.47
CA TYR A 125 -8.22 -2.94 -8.59
C TYR A 125 -6.84 -3.58 -8.40
N ALA A 126 -6.05 -3.68 -9.48
CA ALA A 126 -4.68 -4.21 -9.40
C ALA A 126 -3.77 -3.29 -8.56
N ASP A 127 -3.82 -1.98 -8.76
CA ASP A 127 -3.03 -1.01 -8.00
C ASP A 127 -3.40 -1.01 -6.49
N ILE A 128 -4.70 -1.13 -6.16
CA ILE A 128 -5.17 -1.27 -4.77
C ILE A 128 -4.68 -2.59 -4.17
N ARG A 129 -4.75 -3.70 -4.92
CA ARG A 129 -4.22 -5.00 -4.48
C ARG A 129 -2.72 -4.91 -4.18
N THR A 130 -1.94 -4.34 -5.12
CA THR A 130 -0.49 -4.13 -4.94
C THR A 130 -0.20 -3.25 -3.73
N THR A 131 -1.02 -2.23 -3.47
CA THR A 131 -0.90 -1.41 -2.27
C THR A 131 -1.10 -2.23 -0.99
N ILE A 132 -2.15 -3.03 -0.92
CA ILE A 132 -2.43 -3.87 0.26
C ILE A 132 -1.28 -4.88 0.47
N LEU A 133 -0.73 -5.42 -0.61
CA LEU A 133 0.41 -6.32 -0.57
C LEU A 133 1.68 -5.64 -0.03
N LEU A 134 1.96 -4.39 -0.44
CA LEU A 134 3.04 -3.59 0.14
C LEU A 134 2.82 -3.31 1.64
N ILE A 135 1.58 -3.01 2.05
CA ILE A 135 1.24 -2.82 3.48
C ILE A 135 1.47 -4.12 4.26
N LEU A 136 1.14 -5.28 3.68
CA LEU A 136 1.43 -6.59 4.28
C LEU A 136 2.94 -6.76 4.48
N GLY A 137 3.75 -6.41 3.48
CA GLY A 137 5.22 -6.41 3.58
C GLY A 137 5.72 -5.55 4.73
N CYS A 138 5.20 -4.33 4.87
CA CYS A 138 5.49 -3.51 6.04
C CYS A 138 5.10 -4.18 7.35
N ALA A 139 3.90 -4.78 7.43
CA ALA A 139 3.41 -5.42 8.65
C ALA A 139 4.30 -6.59 9.12
N ILE A 140 4.82 -7.41 8.20
CA ILE A 140 5.65 -8.57 8.55
C ILE A 140 7.12 -8.20 8.82
N GLN A 141 7.56 -7.01 8.42
CA GLN A 141 8.92 -6.52 8.62
C GLN A 141 9.02 -5.37 9.63
N CYS A 142 7.90 -4.90 10.21
CA CYS A 142 7.89 -3.90 11.27
C CYS A 142 8.33 -4.46 12.64
N GLU A 143 8.60 -3.56 13.59
CA GLU A 143 8.98 -3.93 14.96
C GLU A 143 7.94 -4.80 15.66
N ARG A 144 6.65 -4.58 15.36
CA ARG A 144 5.51 -5.32 15.93
C ARG A 144 5.12 -6.57 15.13
N LYS A 145 5.98 -7.05 14.23
CA LYS A 145 5.68 -8.16 13.32
C LYS A 145 5.17 -9.41 14.02
N GLU A 146 5.67 -9.77 15.20
CA GLU A 146 5.26 -10.99 15.92
C GLU A 146 3.79 -10.91 16.35
N PHE A 147 3.36 -9.77 16.87
CA PHE A 147 1.98 -9.52 17.25
C PHE A 147 1.06 -9.51 16.02
N LEU A 148 1.47 -8.85 14.94
CA LEU A 148 0.70 -8.79 13.70
C LEU A 148 0.60 -10.19 13.07
N ILE A 149 1.70 -10.92 12.92
CA ILE A 149 1.71 -12.29 12.39
C ILE A 149 0.87 -13.23 13.25
N GLN A 150 0.95 -13.15 14.59
CA GLN A 150 0.09 -13.94 15.47
C GLN A 150 -1.39 -13.63 15.26
N GLN A 151 -1.77 -12.36 15.07
CA GLN A 151 -3.15 -12.01 14.75
C GLN A 151 -3.61 -12.52 13.39
N ILE A 152 -2.73 -12.46 12.39
CA ILE A 152 -2.98 -13.00 11.05
C ILE A 152 -3.23 -14.50 11.15
N LEU A 153 -2.31 -15.24 11.79
CA LEU A 153 -2.37 -16.69 11.84
C LEU A 153 -3.49 -17.20 12.77
N SER A 154 -3.80 -16.52 13.88
CA SER A 154 -4.82 -16.97 14.83
C SER A 154 -6.25 -16.84 14.34
N LYS A 155 -6.52 -15.93 13.40
CA LYS A 155 -7.86 -15.68 12.86
C LYS A 155 -8.13 -16.35 11.50
N LEU A 156 -7.12 -17.01 10.93
CA LEU A 156 -7.19 -17.63 9.60
C LEU A 156 -7.10 -19.16 9.67
N ASN A 157 -7.81 -19.82 8.77
CA ASN A 157 -7.73 -21.27 8.62
C ASN A 157 -6.41 -21.69 7.91
N SER A 158 -6.08 -22.99 7.93
CA SER A 158 -4.81 -23.51 7.39
C SER A 158 -4.57 -23.16 5.91
N GLU A 159 -5.63 -23.17 5.09
CA GLU A 159 -5.56 -22.84 3.67
C GLU A 159 -5.27 -21.34 3.45
N GLN A 160 -5.92 -20.48 4.24
CA GLN A 160 -5.68 -19.04 4.26
C GLN A 160 -4.27 -18.70 4.78
N GLN A 161 -3.74 -19.43 5.77
CA GLN A 161 -2.37 -19.22 6.23
C GLN A 161 -1.35 -19.53 5.12
N HIS A 162 -1.58 -20.59 4.32
CA HIS A 162 -0.71 -20.93 3.20
C HIS A 162 -0.74 -19.86 2.10
N ALA A 163 -1.94 -19.41 1.72
CA ALA A 163 -2.07 -18.38 0.69
C ALA A 163 -1.53 -17.00 1.14
N ILE A 164 -1.57 -16.64 2.43
CA ILE A 164 -0.84 -15.45 2.92
C ILE A 164 0.66 -15.67 2.84
N LYS A 165 1.14 -16.87 3.18
CA LYS A 165 2.56 -17.19 3.04
C LYS A 165 3.02 -17.05 1.59
N ASP A 166 2.20 -17.44 0.62
CA ASP A 166 2.48 -17.24 -0.80
C ASP A 166 2.54 -15.74 -1.17
N CYS A 167 1.60 -14.93 -0.67
CA CYS A 167 1.63 -13.47 -0.84
C CYS A 167 2.88 -12.85 -0.18
N ILE A 168 3.33 -13.38 0.96
CA ILE A 168 4.56 -12.95 1.62
C ILE A 168 5.77 -13.32 0.76
N THR A 169 5.84 -14.54 0.22
CA THR A 169 6.93 -14.92 -0.67
C THR A 169 6.99 -14.07 -1.93
N GLU A 170 5.83 -13.64 -2.47
CA GLU A 170 5.75 -12.71 -3.60
C GLU A 170 6.52 -11.40 -3.34
N ILE A 171 6.56 -10.91 -2.09
CA ILE A 171 7.21 -9.65 -1.71
C ILE A 171 8.54 -9.79 -0.97
N THR A 172 8.85 -10.97 -0.41
CA THR A 172 10.07 -11.17 0.40
C THR A 172 11.10 -12.10 -0.21
N ASP A 173 10.76 -12.89 -1.24
CA ASP A 173 11.71 -13.84 -1.80
C ASP A 173 12.82 -13.10 -2.57
N SER A 174 14.05 -13.24 -2.08
CA SER A 174 15.25 -12.61 -2.66
C SER A 174 15.56 -13.08 -4.07
N GLU A 175 15.02 -14.23 -4.49
CA GLU A 175 15.14 -14.73 -5.86
C GLU A 175 14.14 -14.05 -6.81
N ASN A 176 13.02 -13.54 -6.28
CA ASN A 176 12.00 -12.83 -7.04
C ASN A 176 12.25 -11.31 -6.96
N THR A 177 13.35 -10.87 -7.58
CA THR A 177 13.83 -9.47 -7.64
C THR A 177 12.88 -8.45 -8.30
N GLU A 178 11.71 -8.90 -8.74
CA GLU A 178 10.72 -8.09 -9.47
C GLU A 178 10.02 -7.05 -8.58
N HIS A 179 10.06 -7.22 -7.25
CA HIS A 179 9.22 -6.47 -6.33
C HIS A 179 9.97 -5.53 -5.37
N VAL A 180 10.94 -6.05 -4.61
CA VAL A 180 11.73 -5.28 -3.64
C VAL A 180 13.17 -5.79 -3.63
N ILE A 181 14.14 -4.88 -3.69
CA ILE A 181 15.57 -5.20 -3.59
C ILE A 181 16.11 -4.66 -2.27
N SER A 182 16.73 -5.52 -1.48
CA SER A 182 17.45 -5.10 -0.28
C SER A 182 18.69 -4.29 -0.64
N LEU A 183 18.79 -3.10 -0.06
CA LEU A 183 19.86 -2.12 -0.28
C LEU A 183 21.10 -2.44 0.56
N GLU A 184 20.95 -3.29 1.58
CA GLU A 184 22.01 -3.73 2.48
C GLU A 184 22.72 -5.01 2.00
N THR A 185 22.23 -5.68 0.96
CA THR A 185 22.85 -6.94 0.50
C THR A 185 24.21 -6.66 -0.13
N GLN A 186 25.23 -6.66 0.73
CA GLN A 186 26.66 -6.69 0.46
C GLN A 186 27.18 -5.65 -0.55
N VAL A 187 26.72 -4.40 -0.45
CA VAL A 187 27.35 -3.27 -1.17
C VAL A 187 28.85 -3.24 -0.93
N GLU A 188 29.29 -3.63 0.26
CA GLU A 188 30.70 -3.70 0.63
C GLU A 188 31.47 -4.80 -0.12
N SER A 189 30.84 -5.94 -0.43
CA SER A 189 31.45 -7.05 -1.19
C SER A 189 31.44 -6.79 -2.70
N LEU A 190 30.63 -5.84 -3.17
CA LEU A 190 30.64 -5.40 -4.56
C LEU A 190 31.96 -4.69 -4.92
N GLY A 191 32.51 -5.03 -6.08
CA GLY A 191 33.61 -4.28 -6.69
C GLY A 191 33.20 -2.84 -7.02
N ILE A 192 34.17 -2.00 -7.38
CA ILE A 192 33.95 -0.55 -7.65
C ILE A 192 32.81 -0.32 -8.67
N THR A 193 32.75 -1.11 -9.73
CA THR A 193 31.69 -1.03 -10.75
C THR A 193 30.31 -1.41 -10.19
N GLY A 194 30.25 -2.42 -9.32
CA GLY A 194 29.00 -2.85 -8.68
C GLY A 194 28.44 -1.79 -7.74
N LYS A 195 29.32 -1.15 -6.96
CA LYS A 195 28.98 0.01 -6.11
C LYS A 195 28.46 1.17 -6.95
N ALA A 196 29.12 1.51 -8.06
CA ALA A 196 28.67 2.58 -8.95
C ALA A 196 27.29 2.30 -9.56
N LEU A 197 27.04 1.07 -10.01
CA LEU A 197 25.74 0.66 -10.55
C LEU A 197 24.63 0.77 -9.49
N TYR A 198 24.91 0.33 -8.27
CA TYR A 198 23.99 0.46 -7.13
C TYR A 198 23.62 1.93 -6.86
N TYR A 199 24.60 2.83 -6.79
CA TYR A 199 24.32 4.26 -6.59
C TYR A 199 23.53 4.87 -7.76
N HIS A 200 23.83 4.47 -9.00
CA HIS A 200 23.05 4.92 -10.16
C HIS A 200 21.62 4.39 -10.15
N LEU A 201 21.41 3.13 -9.77
CA LEU A 201 20.09 2.53 -9.62
C LEU A 201 19.27 3.27 -8.56
N ASN A 202 19.87 3.54 -7.39
CA ASN A 202 19.22 4.33 -6.35
C ASN A 202 18.85 5.71 -6.83
N ARG A 203 19.76 6.41 -7.52
CA ARG A 203 19.47 7.74 -8.07
C ARG A 203 18.33 7.72 -9.09
N VAL A 204 18.31 6.76 -10.01
CA VAL A 204 17.25 6.64 -11.03
C VAL A 204 15.90 6.31 -10.37
N LEU A 205 15.90 5.48 -9.33
CA LEU A 205 14.69 5.15 -8.57
C LEU A 205 14.19 6.35 -7.75
N GLU A 206 15.10 7.14 -7.18
CA GLU A 206 14.77 8.42 -6.56
C GLU A 206 14.18 9.40 -7.57
N GLU A 207 14.79 9.55 -8.74
CA GLU A 207 14.28 10.40 -9.81
C GLU A 207 12.89 9.93 -10.25
N ARG A 208 12.68 8.62 -10.48
CA ARG A 208 11.37 8.03 -10.78
C ARG A 208 10.35 8.41 -9.72
N ASP A 209 10.69 8.24 -8.45
CA ASP A 209 9.79 8.50 -7.34
C ASP A 209 9.45 9.99 -7.22
N VAL A 210 10.43 10.87 -7.46
CA VAL A 210 10.25 12.32 -7.53
C VAL A 210 9.36 12.68 -8.71
N TYR A 211 9.52 12.10 -9.91
CA TYR A 211 8.62 12.39 -11.04
C TYR A 211 7.17 11.96 -10.78
N ILE A 212 6.96 10.88 -10.01
CA ILE A 212 5.61 10.44 -9.61
C ILE A 212 5.01 11.41 -8.56
N GLU A 213 5.84 11.94 -7.65
CA GLU A 213 5.40 12.91 -6.60
C GLU A 213 5.30 14.36 -7.11
N VAL A 214 6.11 14.73 -8.11
CA VAL A 214 6.25 16.08 -8.69
C VAL A 214 5.46 16.21 -9.99
N LEU A 215 4.58 15.29 -10.34
CA LEU A 215 3.43 15.73 -11.14
C LEU A 215 2.71 16.74 -10.25
N PRO A 216 2.82 18.07 -10.49
CA PRO A 216 1.86 18.96 -9.87
C PRO A 216 0.54 18.37 -10.32
N THR A 217 -0.42 18.14 -9.43
CA THR A 217 -1.80 18.11 -9.94
C THR A 217 -1.96 19.45 -10.62
N PRO A 218 -1.93 19.53 -11.97
CA PRO A 218 -2.17 20.81 -12.60
C PRO A 218 -3.56 21.20 -12.11
N PRO A 219 -3.83 22.49 -11.86
CA PRO A 219 -5.18 22.92 -11.54
C PRO A 219 -6.23 22.44 -12.57
N PHE A 220 -5.79 21.98 -13.75
CA PHE A 220 -6.60 21.30 -14.75
C PHE A 220 -6.94 19.82 -14.47
N LEU A 221 -6.12 19.03 -13.75
CA LEU A 221 -6.54 17.68 -13.30
C LEU A 221 -7.60 17.76 -12.20
N ILE A 222 -7.65 18.87 -11.45
CA ILE A 222 -8.70 19.16 -10.45
C ILE A 222 -10.07 19.35 -11.12
N LEU A 223 -10.11 19.70 -12.41
CA LEU A 223 -11.34 19.83 -13.19
C LEU A 223 -11.74 18.53 -13.92
N CYS A 224 -10.94 17.46 -13.81
CA CYS A 224 -11.15 16.18 -14.51
C CYS A 224 -11.14 14.95 -13.58
N LEU A 225 -11.02 15.16 -12.27
CA LEU A 225 -11.26 14.21 -11.18
C LEU A 225 -12.62 14.52 -10.55
#